data_AF-A0A534WQL0-F1
#
_entry.id   AF-A0A534WQL0-F1
#
_cell.length_a   1.000
_cell.length_b   1.000
_cell.length_c   1.000
_cell.angle_alpha   90.00
_cell.angle_beta   90.00
_cell.angle_gamma   90.00
#
_symmetry.space_group_name_H-M   'P 1'
#
loop_
_entity.id
_entity.type
_entity.pdbx_description
1 polymer ?
#
loop_
_entity_poly.entity_id
_entity_poly.type
_entity_poly.pdbx_seq_one_letter_code
_entity_poly.pdbx_strand_id
1 'polypeptide(L)' 'SRIAVEVKNGVARLSGTVPSQEERLAAAFTARSAVGVKSVEDDLRVSTRPDPRPLAPVRDGEPR' A
#
# COMPACT_ATOMS: atom_id res chain seq x y z
N SER A 1 -0.77 -9.84 -1.73
CA SER A 1 0.34 -8.87 -1.67
C SER A 1 1.12 -9.09 -0.40
N ARG A 2 2.47 -9.11 -0.47
CA ARG A 2 3.35 -9.11 0.71
C ARG A 2 4.15 -7.82 0.65
N ILE A 3 3.87 -6.92 1.59
CA ILE A 3 4.48 -5.61 1.68
C ILE A 3 5.07 -5.47 3.08
N ALA A 4 6.34 -5.10 3.16
CA ALA A 4 7.01 -4.72 4.39
C ALA A 4 7.16 -3.20 4.41
N VAL A 5 6.80 -2.60 5.54
CA VAL A 5 6.86 -1.15 5.77
C VAL A 5 7.75 -0.90 6.97
N GLU A 6 8.79 -0.10 6.78
CA GLU A 6 9.66 0.40 7.86
C GLU A 6 9.62 1.92 7.88
N VAL A 7 9.42 2.53 9.05
CA VAL A 7 9.51 3.99 9.20
C VAL A 7 10.64 4.32 10.15
N LYS A 8 11.66 5.04 9.66
CA LYS A 8 12.82 5.47 10.46
C LYS A 8 13.15 6.93 10.16
N ASN A 9 13.27 7.75 11.22
CA ASN A 9 13.59 9.18 11.11
C ASN A 9 12.66 9.98 10.16
N GLY A 10 11.39 9.57 10.06
CA GLY A 10 10.42 10.18 9.14
C GLY A 10 10.57 9.75 7.67
N VAL A 11 11.40 8.75 7.38
CA VAL A 11 11.46 8.11 6.06
C VAL A 11 10.73 6.79 6.14
N ALA A 12 9.69 6.62 5.32
CA ALA A 12 8.95 5.38 5.19
C ALA A 12 9.49 4.58 3.99
N ARG A 13 9.98 3.37 4.22
CA ARG A 13 10.47 2.48 3.17
C ARG A 13 9.47 1.35 2.95
N LEU A 14 8.95 1.26 1.74
CA LEU A 14 8.09 0.17 1.28
C LEU A 14 8.91 -0.81 0.46
N SER A 15 8.84 -2.09 0.79
CA SER A 15 9.50 -3.15 0.04
C SER A 15 8.59 -4.37 -0.09
N GLY A 16 8.74 -5.12 -1.18
CA GLY A 16 7.97 -6.32 -1.42
C GLY A 16 7.31 -6.34 -2.78
N THR A 17 6.17 -7.03 -2.87
CA THR A 17 5.55 -7.36 -4.15
C THR A 17 4.05 -7.10 -4.14
N VAL A 18 3.60 -6.37 -5.15
CA VAL A 18 2.21 -5.95 -5.35
C VAL A 18 1.66 -6.48 -6.67
N PRO A 19 0.35 -6.74 -6.77
CA PRO A 19 -0.25 -7.34 -7.96
C PRO A 19 -0.46 -6.35 -9.12
N SER A 20 -0.51 -5.04 -8.84
CA SER A 20 -0.72 -4.00 -9.85
C SER A 20 0.01 -2.70 -9.52
N GLN A 21 0.16 -1.84 -10.53
CA GLN A 21 0.74 -0.51 -10.36
C GLN A 21 -0.18 0.41 -9.53
N GLU A 22 -1.50 0.23 -9.61
CA GLU A 22 -2.45 0.98 -8.77
C GLU A 22 -2.25 0.66 -7.29
N GLU A 23 -2.06 -0.63 -6.95
CA GLU A 23 -1.81 -1.04 -5.57
C GLU A 23 -0.46 -0.50 -5.04
N ARG A 24 0.55 -0.42 -5.93
CA ARG A 24 1.83 0.25 -5.63
C ARG A 24 1.62 1.71 -5.25
N LEU A 25 0.87 2.45 -6.08
CA LEU A 25 0.60 3.87 -5.87
C LEU A 25 -0.23 4.10 -4.61
N ALA A 26 -1.25 3.28 -4.38
CA ALA A 26 -2.05 3.32 -3.16
C ALA A 26 -1.19 3.10 -1.91
N ALA A 27 -0.31 2.08 -1.92
CA ALA A 27 0.58 1.81 -0.81
C ALA A 27 1.54 2.98 -0.52
N ALA A 28 2.16 3.55 -1.57
CA ALA A 28 3.03 4.72 -1.43
C ALA A 28 2.27 5.95 -0.89
N PHE A 29 1.04 6.18 -1.35
CA PHE A 29 0.19 7.27 -0.88
C PHE A 29 -0.18 7.10 0.58
N THR A 30 -0.66 5.91 0.97
CA THR A 30 -0.97 5.58 2.37
C THR A 30 0.24 5.75 3.28
N ALA A 31 1.41 5.29 2.86
CA ALA A 31 2.64 5.47 3.63
C ALA A 31 3.03 6.95 3.77
N ARG A 32 2.81 7.76 2.73
CA ARG A 32 3.06 9.22 2.79
C ARG A 32 2.09 9.94 3.73
N SER A 33 0.85 9.46 3.83
CA SER A 33 -0.15 10.00 4.75
C SER A 33 0.08 9.60 6.21
N ALA A 34 1.02 8.70 6.49
CA ALA A 34 1.34 8.32 7.86
C ALA A 34 1.95 9.49 8.64
N VAL A 35 1.49 9.69 9.87
CA VAL A 35 1.90 10.81 10.73
C VAL A 35 3.41 10.75 10.98
N GLY A 36 4.10 11.87 10.75
CA GLY A 36 5.55 11.98 10.95
C GLY A 36 6.40 11.53 9.77
N VAL A 37 5.79 11.01 8.68
CA VAL A 37 6.49 10.70 7.43
C VAL A 37 6.74 11.98 6.64
N LYS A 38 8.02 12.22 6.33
CA LYS A 38 8.54 13.33 5.53
C LYS A 38 8.89 12.89 4.12
N SER A 39 9.25 11.62 3.93
CA SER A 39 9.61 11.07 2.63
C SER A 39 9.29 9.58 2.56
N VAL A 40 9.05 9.11 1.34
CA VAL A 40 8.69 7.71 1.07
C VAL A 40 9.65 7.14 0.04
N GLU A 41 10.30 6.03 0.40
CA GLU A 41 11.11 5.22 -0.49
C GLU A 41 10.27 4.02 -0.94
N ASP A 42 9.94 3.98 -2.23
CA ASP A 42 9.19 2.88 -2.84
C ASP A 42 10.13 1.92 -3.56
N ASP A 43 10.32 0.74 -2.98
CA ASP A 43 11.02 -0.42 -3.56
C ASP A 43 10.03 -1.55 -3.88
N LEU A 44 8.77 -1.20 -4.18
CA LEU A 44 7.72 -2.18 -4.47
C LEU A 44 7.83 -2.67 -5.91
N ARG A 45 7.85 -4.00 -6.08
CA ARG A 45 7.83 -4.63 -7.39
C ARG A 45 6.44 -5.09 -7.76
N VAL A 46 6.01 -4.76 -8.98
CA VAL A 46 4.75 -5.28 -9.53
C VAL A 46 5.00 -6.72 -10.01
N SER A 47 4.26 -7.68 -9.47
CA SER A 47 4.25 -9.06 -9.94
C SER A 47 2.87 -9.42 -10.44
N THR A 48 2.81 -9.93 -11.67
CA THR A 48 1.58 -10.26 -12.39
C THR A 48 0.84 -11.48 -11.85
N ARG A 49 1.27 -12.08 -10.74
CA ARG A 49 0.42 -13.06 -10.05
C ARG A 49 -0.73 -12.29 -9.41
N PRO A 50 -1.96 -12.41 -9.93
CA PRO A 50 -3.10 -11.79 -9.30
C PRO A 50 -3.21 -12.42 -7.91
N ASP A 51 -3.07 -11.63 -6.85
CA ASP A 51 -3.55 -12.08 -5.55
C ASP A 51 -5.08 -11.99 -5.64
N PRO A 52 -5.81 -13.11 -5.60
CA PRO A 52 -7.23 -13.14 -5.93
C PRO A 52 -8.10 -12.55 -4.83
N ARG A 53 -7.55 -11.84 -3.83
CA ARG A 53 -8.37 -11.17 -2.82
C ARG A 53 -9.20 -10.09 -3.50
N PRO A 54 -10.51 -10.33 -3.72
CA PRO A 54 -11.39 -9.28 -4.15
C PRO A 54 -11.35 -8.28 -3.00
N LEU A 55 -11.12 -7.00 -3.30
CA LEU A 55 -11.56 -5.95 -2.42
C LEU A 55 -13.06 -6.21 -2.25
N ALA A 56 -13.44 -6.83 -1.14
CA ALA A 56 -14.84 -6.94 -0.79
C ALA A 56 -15.41 -5.52 -0.96
N PRO A 57 -16.52 -5.33 -1.70
CA PRO A 57 -17.08 -4.01 -1.88
C PRO A 57 -17.21 -3.43 -0.47
N VAL A 58 -16.52 -2.32 -0.24
CA VAL A 58 -16.75 -1.52 0.96
C VAL A 58 -18.25 -1.24 0.94
N ARG A 59 -19.00 -1.95 1.78
CA ARG A 59 -20.43 -1.74 1.90
C ARG A 59 -20.54 -0.38 2.55
N ASP A 60 -20.67 0.65 1.73
CA ASP A 60 -21.14 1.96 2.17
C ASP A 60 -22.36 1.68 3.07
N GLY A 61 -22.31 2.23 4.28
CA GLY A 61 -23.24 1.88 5.33
C GLY A 61 -24.67 1.93 4.84
N GLU A 62 -25.34 0.77 4.83
CA GLU A 62 -26.79 0.68 4.90
C GLU A 62 -27.16 0.69 6.39
N PRO A 63 -27.61 1.82 6.95
CA PRO A 63 -28.62 1.80 7.98
C PRO A 63 -29.97 2.20 7.38
N ARG A 64 -30.99 1.43 7.79
CA ARG A 64 -32.39 1.44 7.34
C ARG A 64 -33.07 2.80 7.42
#